data_AF-A0A7C7VP36-F1
#
_entry.id   AF-A0A7C7VP36-F1
#
_cell.length_a   1.000
_cell.length_b   1.000
_cell.length_c   1.000
_cell.angle_alpha   90.00
_cell.angle_beta   90.00
_cell.angle_gamma   90.00
#
_symmetry.space_group_name_H-M   'P 1'
#
loop_
_entity.id
_entity.type
_entity.pdbx_description
1 polymer ?
#
loop_
_entity_poly.entity_id
_entity_poly.type
_entity_poly.pdbx_seq_one_letter_code
_entity_poly.pdbx_strand_id
1 'polypeptide(L)' 'VFTIEPGLYYPARGMGVRIENTYYARFDGTFEMLAGFDFGLVVEMKG' A
#
# COMPACT_ATOMS: atom_id res chain seq x y z
N VAL A 1 -3.15 -15.11 6.17
CA VAL A 1 -3.37 -14.01 5.19
C VAL A 1 -3.46 -12.73 5.98
N PHE A 2 -2.81 -11.67 5.54
CA PHE A 2 -2.81 -10.36 6.20
C PHE A 2 -2.53 -9.26 5.17
N THR A 3 -2.75 -8.01 5.56
CA THR A 3 -2.46 -6.84 4.73
C THR A 3 -1.27 -6.06 5.28
N ILE A 4 -0.56 -5.38 4.38
CA ILE A 4 0.48 -4.40 4.71
C ILE A 4 0.00 -3.06 4.16
N GLU A 5 -0.23 -2.09 5.05
CA GLU A 5 -1.01 -0.87 4.75
C GLU A 5 -0.32 0.44 5.21
N PRO A 6 0.91 0.75 4.77
CA PRO A 6 1.59 1.98 5.15
C PRO A 6 0.84 3.22 4.63
N GLY A 7 0.57 4.16 5.53
CA GLY A 7 -0.01 5.46 5.24
C GLY A 7 0.98 6.61 5.41
N LEU A 8 0.94 7.58 4.51
CA LEU A 8 1.65 8.85 4.59
C LEU A 8 0.64 10.00 4.60
N TYR A 9 0.70 10.84 5.62
CA TYR A 9 -0.28 11.90 5.83
C TYR A 9 0.38 13.27 5.93
N TYR A 10 -0.24 14.28 5.32
CA TYR A 10 0.10 15.69 5.43
C TYR A 10 -1.11 16.45 5.98
N PRO A 11 -1.37 16.40 7.31
CA PRO A 11 -2.59 16.97 7.89
C PRO A 11 -2.75 18.46 7.62
N ALA A 12 -1.65 19.23 7.69
CA ALA A 12 -1.64 20.67 7.40
C ALA A 12 -2.03 21.02 5.95
N ARG A 13 -2.01 20.04 5.04
CA ARG A 13 -2.41 20.18 3.63
C ARG A 13 -3.72 19.46 3.31
N GLY A 14 -4.41 18.89 4.31
CA GLY A 14 -5.63 18.14 4.10
C GLY A 14 -5.45 16.88 3.24
N MET A 15 -4.27 16.27 3.28
CA MET A 15 -3.87 15.23 2.34
C MET A 15 -3.35 13.96 3.01
N GLY A 16 -3.53 12.82 2.34
CA GLY A 16 -2.89 11.56 2.71
C GLY A 16 -2.94 10.54 1.57
N VAL A 17 -2.03 9.58 1.62
CA VAL A 17 -1.97 8.42 0.71
C VAL A 17 -1.74 7.18 1.54
N ARG A 18 -2.35 6.07 1.13
CA ARG A 18 -2.12 4.74 1.71
C ARG A 18 -1.95 3.74 0.58
N ILE A 19 -0.91 2.93 0.68
CA ILE A 19 -0.71 1.79 -0.22
C ILE A 19 -1.07 0.53 0.57
N GLU A 20 -1.75 -0.42 -0.07
CA GLU A 20 -2.21 -1.65 0.55
C GLU A 20 -2.00 -2.85 -0.37
N ASN A 21 -1.44 -3.93 0.20
CA ASN A 21 -1.40 -5.24 -0.45
C ASN A 21 -1.70 -6.36 0.52
N THR A 22 -2.25 -7.43 -0.05
CA THR A 22 -2.59 -8.67 0.66
C THR A 22 -1.53 -9.73 0.43
N TYR A 23 -1.04 -10.32 1.53
CA TYR A 23 -0.05 -11.39 1.54
C TYR A 23 -0.54 -12.64 2.25
N TYR A 24 -0.06 -13.79 1.76
CA TYR A 24 -0.12 -15.08 2.46
C TYR A 24 1.28 -15.45 2.99
N ALA A 25 1.39 -15.69 4.29
CA ALA A 25 2.60 -16.26 4.89
C ALA A 25 2.58 -17.78 4.66
N ARG A 26 3.56 -18.29 3.90
CA ARG A 26 3.73 -19.72 3.68
C ARG A 26 4.40 -20.38 4.88
N PHE A 27 4.25 -21.70 4.99
CA PHE A 27 4.86 -22.49 6.06
C PHE A 27 6.39 -22.53 5.98
N ASP A 28 6.99 -22.27 4.82
CA ASP A 28 8.44 -22.18 4.62
C ASP A 28 9.04 -20.82 5.00
N GLY A 29 8.22 -19.91 5.55
CA GLY A 29 8.63 -18.57 5.96
C GLY A 29 8.66 -17.54 4.82
N THR A 30 8.28 -17.92 3.59
CA THR A 30 8.15 -16.97 2.48
C THR A 30 6.78 -16.29 2.47
N PHE A 31 6.68 -15.17 1.77
CA PHE A 31 5.43 -14.45 1.56
C PHE A 31 5.01 -14.48 0.09
N GLU A 32 3.75 -14.80 -0.16
CA GLU A 32 3.12 -14.73 -1.48
C GLU A 32 2.21 -13.50 -1.54
N MET A 33 2.43 -12.65 -2.55
CA MET A 33 1.55 -11.53 -2.85
C MET A 33 0.31 -12.05 -3.58
N LEU A 34 -0.88 -11.78 -3.03
CA LEU A 34 -2.14 -12.26 -3.59
C LEU A 34 -2.80 -11.23 -4.52
N ALA A 35 -2.51 -9.94 -4.31
CA ALA A 35 -3.02 -8.85 -5.11
C ALA A 35 -1.84 -8.05 -5.67
N GLY A 36 -1.38 -8.43 -6.86
CA GLY A 36 -0.39 -7.67 -7.61
C GLY A 36 -1.02 -6.38 -8.16
N PHE A 37 -0.40 -5.25 -7.87
CA PHE A 37 -0.80 -3.95 -8.36
C PHE A 37 0.44 -3.15 -8.76
N ASP A 38 0.34 -2.37 -9.83
CA ASP A 38 1.41 -1.44 -10.20
C ASP A 38 1.37 -0.22 -9.29
N PHE A 39 2.36 -0.09 -8.41
CA PHE A 39 2.46 1.04 -7.48
C PHE A 39 2.80 2.38 -8.16
N GLY A 40 3.00 2.41 -9.48
CA GLY A 40 3.23 3.59 -10.30
C GLY A 40 2.06 4.58 -10.41
N LEU A 41 1.20 4.68 -9.41
CA LEU A 41 0.09 5.62 -9.38
C LEU A 41 0.62 7.06 -9.27
N VAL A 42 0.49 7.82 -10.36
CA VAL A 42 0.77 9.26 -10.38
C VAL A 42 -0.55 10.01 -10.16
N VAL A 43 -0.62 10.76 -9.06
CA VAL A 43 -1.77 11.64 -8.76
C VAL A 43 -1.35 13.08 -8.99
N GLU A 44 -2.05 13.78 -9.88
CA GLU A 44 -1.82 15.20 -10.09
C GLU A 44 -2.28 16.00 -8.88
N MET A 45 -1.37 16.81 -8.36
CA MET A 45 -1.60 17.64 -7.19
C MET A 45 -2.30 18.92 -7.60
N LYS A 46 -3.54 19.12 -7.15
CA LYS A 46 -4.20 20.43 -7.29
C LYS A 46 -3.56 21.40 -6.29
N GLY A 47 -2.94 22.46 -6.81
CA GLY A 47 -2.40 23.58 -6.04
C GLY A 47 -3.48 24.54 -5.54
#